data_AF-A0A349CIN1-F1
#
_entry.id   AF-A0A349CIN1-F1
#
_cell.length_a   1.000
_cell.length_b   1.000
_cell.length_c   1.000
_cell.angle_alpha   90.00
_cell.angle_beta   90.00
_cell.angle_gamma   90.00
#
_symmetry.space_group_name_H-M   'P 1'
#
loop_
_entity.id
_entity.type
_entity.pdbx_description
1 polymer ?
#
loop_
_entity_poly.entity_id
_entity_poly.type
_entity_poly.pdbx_seq_one_letter_code
_entity_poly.pdbx_strand_id
1 'polypeptide(L)'
;MIWLKLLLCCLIILFAGTKLARYGDAISERTGLGRMWIGLILIGLVTSMPEMVTGISSAAFVGQPDLALGNFWGSCIFNLSILAVLDIFYRKEPVLTAAGNRYILPAFLGIL
;
A
#
# COMPACT_ATOMS: atom_id res chain seq x y z
N MET A 1 -6.53 -12.48 -25.39
CA MET A 1 -5.80 -13.31 -24.40
C MET A 1 -5.23 -12.52 -23.22
N ILE A 2 -4.83 -11.25 -23.39
CA ILE A 2 -4.25 -10.42 -22.31
C ILE A 2 -5.23 -10.20 -21.13
N TRP A 3 -6.50 -9.94 -21.42
CA TRP A 3 -7.54 -9.68 -20.40
C TRP A 3 -7.78 -10.86 -19.46
N LEU A 4 -7.71 -12.08 -19.97
CA LEU A 4 -7.88 -13.30 -19.16
C LEU A 4 -6.69 -13.48 -18.20
N LYS A 5 -5.46 -13.20 -18.66
CA LYS A 5 -4.26 -13.22 -17.82
C LYS A 5 -4.34 -12.16 -16.71
N LEU A 6 -4.83 -10.97 -17.03
CA LEU A 6 -5.00 -9.88 -16.08
C LEU A 6 -6.02 -10.24 -14.99
N LEU A 7 -7.16 -10.81 -15.39
CA LEU A 7 -8.21 -11.26 -14.48
C LEU A 7 -7.71 -12.38 -13.54
N LEU A 8 -6.94 -13.33 -14.08
CA LEU A 8 -6.34 -14.41 -13.31
C LEU A 8 -5.29 -13.90 -12.31
N CYS A 9 -4.41 -12.97 -12.73
CA CYS A 9 -3.49 -12.30 -11.80
C CYS A 9 -4.22 -11.54 -10.69
N CYS A 10 -5.29 -10.82 -11.03
CA CYS A 10 -6.09 -10.09 -10.05
C CYS A 10 -6.67 -11.02 -8.99
N LEU A 11 -7.26 -12.17 -9.40
CA LEU A 11 -7.79 -13.17 -8.47
C LEU A 11 -6.70 -13.77 -7.56
N ILE A 12 -5.52 -14.05 -8.11
CA ILE A 12 -4.38 -14.56 -7.33
C ILE A 12 -3.95 -13.53 -6.29
N ILE A 13 -3.83 -12.26 -6.67
CA ILE A 13 -3.42 -11.17 -5.76
C ILE A 13 -4.44 -11.01 -4.62
N LEU A 14 -5.74 -11.02 -4.93
CA LEU A 14 -6.80 -10.93 -3.92
C LEU A 14 -6.76 -12.11 -2.93
N PHE A 15 -6.57 -13.32 -3.45
CA PHE A 15 -6.47 -14.51 -2.61
C PHE A 15 -5.19 -14.51 -1.75
N ALA A 16 -4.06 -14.12 -2.34
CA ALA A 16 -2.79 -14.02 -1.63
C ALA A 16 -2.85 -12.95 -0.52
N GLY A 17 -3.40 -11.77 -0.82
CA GLY A 17 -3.54 -10.67 0.13
C GLY A 17 -4.40 -11.05 1.34
N THR A 18 -5.53 -11.72 1.12
CA THR A 18 -6.41 -12.17 2.23
C THR A 18 -5.75 -13.23 3.12
N LYS A 19 -4.99 -14.17 2.52
CA LYS A 19 -4.21 -15.15 3.29
C LYS A 19 -3.09 -14.50 4.07
N LEU A 20 -2.39 -13.55 3.46
CA LEU A 20 -1.27 -12.84 4.06
C LEU A 20 -1.70 -12.04 5.29
N ALA A 21 -2.83 -11.33 5.23
CA ALA A 21 -3.41 -10.67 6.40
C ALA A 21 -3.69 -11.65 7.54
N ARG A 22 -4.31 -12.80 7.24
CA ARG A 22 -4.63 -13.83 8.23
C ARG A 22 -3.37 -14.47 8.86
N TYR A 23 -2.30 -14.63 8.09
CA TYR A 23 -1.02 -15.08 8.63
C TYR A 23 -0.34 -13.99 9.46
N GLY A 24 -0.47 -12.72 9.08
CA GLY A 24 -0.04 -11.58 9.88
C GLY A 24 -0.65 -11.58 11.28
N ASP A 25 -1.96 -11.76 11.36
CA ASP A 25 -2.68 -11.87 12.64
C ASP A 25 -2.17 -13.05 13.48
N ALA A 26 -1.96 -14.21 12.86
CA ALA A 26 -1.44 -15.40 13.53
C ALA A 26 -0.01 -15.21 14.05
N ILE A 27 0.85 -14.51 13.29
CA ILE A 27 2.21 -14.17 13.72
C ILE A 27 2.16 -13.19 14.89
N SER A 28 1.26 -12.21 14.86
CA SER A 28 1.09 -11.23 15.95
C SER A 28 0.71 -11.90 17.26
N GLU A 29 -0.23 -12.85 17.18
CA GLU A 29 -0.71 -13.59 18.33
C GLU A 29 0.35 -14.53 18.93
N ARG A 30 1.25 -15.06 18.09
CA ARG A 30 2.37 -15.93 18.52
C ARG A 30 3.58 -15.17 19.02
N THR A 31 3.87 -13.99 18.47
CA THR A 31 5.05 -13.19 18.83
C THR A 31 4.79 -12.21 19.97
N GLY A 32 3.51 -11.96 20.31
CA GLY A 32 3.13 -10.95 21.30
C GLY A 32 3.36 -9.51 20.84
N LEU A 33 3.87 -9.32 19.62
CA LEU A 33 3.92 -8.03 18.94
C LEU A 33 2.47 -7.67 18.61
N GLY A 34 1.87 -6.77 19.38
CA GLY A 34 0.44 -6.44 19.28
C GLY A 34 -0.02 -6.21 17.84
N ARG A 35 -1.27 -6.62 17.54
CA ARG A 35 -1.85 -6.68 16.18
C ARG A 35 -1.65 -5.41 15.35
N MET A 36 -1.60 -4.26 16.02
CA MET A 36 -1.32 -2.95 15.42
C MET A 36 0.07 -2.88 14.77
N TRP A 37 1.13 -3.38 15.41
CA TRP A 37 2.50 -3.31 14.90
C TRP A 37 2.71 -4.20 13.69
N ILE A 38 2.23 -5.44 13.76
CA ILE A 38 2.32 -6.36 12.63
C ILE A 38 1.43 -5.87 11.50
N GLY A 39 0.19 -5.49 11.78
CA GLY A 39 -0.71 -4.93 10.77
C GLY A 39 -0.09 -3.72 10.05
N LEU A 40 0.59 -2.85 10.79
CA LEU A 40 1.25 -1.69 10.20
C LEU A 40 2.39 -2.04 9.23
N ILE A 41 3.31 -2.91 9.67
CA ILE A 41 4.46 -3.32 8.86
C ILE A 41 3.98 -4.13 7.64
N LEU A 42 3.04 -5.05 7.85
CA LEU A 42 2.52 -5.89 6.77
C LEU A 42 1.71 -5.09 5.76
N ILE A 43 0.84 -4.17 6.20
CA ILE A 43 0.07 -3.33 5.28
C ILE A 43 1.01 -2.46 4.46
N GLY A 44 1.97 -1.76 5.10
CA GLY A 44 2.93 -0.92 4.38
C GLY A 44 3.74 -1.70 3.33
N LEU A 45 4.33 -2.83 3.73
CA LEU A 45 5.07 -3.69 2.80
C LEU A 45 4.19 -4.20 1.65
N VAL A 46 2.97 -4.64 1.94
CA VAL A 46 2.07 -5.20 0.93
C VAL A 46 1.57 -4.14 -0.05
N THR A 47 1.35 -2.91 0.40
CA THR A 47 0.91 -1.82 -0.48
C THR A 47 2.04 -1.31 -1.37
N SER A 48 3.29 -1.28 -0.89
CA SER A 48 4.45 -0.80 -1.65
C SER A 48 5.10 -1.87 -2.54
N MET A 49 4.90 -3.16 -2.24
CA MET A 49 5.43 -4.28 -3.04
C MET A 49 5.06 -4.24 -4.53
N PRO A 50 3.78 -4.01 -4.93
CA PRO A 50 3.40 -3.91 -6.33
C PRO A 50 4.12 -2.78 -7.06
N GLU A 51 4.28 -1.63 -6.40
CA GLU A 51 4.99 -0.47 -6.94
C GLU A 51 6.48 -0.75 -7.09
N MET A 52 7.08 -1.42 -6.12
CA MET A 52 8.48 -1.85 -6.19
C MET A 52 8.70 -2.84 -7.34
N VAL A 53 7.80 -3.82 -7.50
CA VAL A 53 7.88 -4.82 -8.59
C VAL A 53 7.67 -4.17 -9.96
N THR A 54 6.72 -3.25 -10.10
CA THR A 54 6.46 -2.54 -11.36
C THR A 54 7.56 -1.52 -11.69
N GLY A 55 8.12 -0.85 -10.69
CA GLY A 55 9.29 0.02 -10.82
C GLY A 55 10.53 -0.75 -11.29
N ILE A 56 10.86 -1.87 -10.63
CA ILE A 56 11.98 -2.74 -11.04
C ILE A 56 11.72 -3.35 -12.41
N SER A 57 10.51 -3.82 -12.69
CA SER A 57 10.18 -4.43 -13.98
C SER A 57 10.27 -3.42 -15.13
N SER A 58 9.76 -2.20 -14.95
CA SER A 58 9.84 -1.17 -16.00
C SER A 58 11.27 -0.65 -16.23
N ALA A 59 12.05 -0.47 -15.15
CA ALA A 59 13.44 -0.02 -15.23
C ALA A 59 14.39 -1.11 -15.77
N ALA A 60 14.26 -2.36 -15.32
CA ALA A 60 15.21 -3.43 -15.62
C ALA A 60 14.81 -4.32 -16.80
N PHE A 61 13.50 -4.52 -17.05
CA PHE A 61 13.02 -5.45 -18.08
C PHE A 61 12.39 -4.77 -19.30
N VAL A 62 11.77 -3.60 -19.14
CA VAL A 62 11.09 -2.89 -20.24
C VAL A 62 11.97 -1.78 -20.84
N GLY A 63 12.98 -1.29 -20.10
CA GLY A 63 13.87 -0.22 -20.55
C GLY A 63 13.19 1.15 -20.67
N GLN A 64 12.04 1.33 -20.03
CA GLN A 64 11.27 2.58 -20.01
C GLN A 64 11.18 3.11 -18.57
N PRO A 65 12.19 3.84 -18.09
CA PRO A 65 12.19 4.41 -16.74
C PRO A 65 11.09 5.46 -16.53
N ASP A 66 10.57 6.07 -17.61
CA ASP A 66 9.47 7.02 -17.54
C ASP A 66 8.17 6.40 -17.00
N LEU A 67 7.96 5.10 -17.22
CA LEU A 67 6.81 4.36 -16.66
C LEU A 67 6.97 4.14 -15.14
N ALA A 68 8.18 3.86 -14.66
CA ALA A 68 8.46 3.78 -13.23
C ALA A 68 8.19 5.12 -12.54
N LEU A 69 8.68 6.21 -13.13
CA LEU A 69 8.46 7.57 -12.62
C LEU A 69 6.97 7.92 -12.64
N GLY A 70 6.27 7.63 -13.73
CA GLY A 70 4.83 7.85 -13.83
C GLY A 70 4.03 7.09 -12.77
N ASN A 71 4.41 5.84 -12.47
CA ASN A 71 3.78 5.05 -11.41
C ASN A 71 4.06 5.62 -10.01
N PHE A 72 5.31 6.00 -9.73
CA PHE A 72 5.70 6.60 -8.45
C PHE A 72 4.95 7.91 -8.19
N TRP A 73 5.01 8.86 -9.13
CA TRP A 73 4.31 10.14 -9.01
C TRP A 73 2.79 9.96 -9.00
N GLY A 74 2.28 9.03 -9.81
CA GLY A 74 0.86 8.70 -9.87
C GLY A 74 0.33 8.19 -8.53
N SER A 75 1.07 7.30 -7.85
CA SER A 75 0.68 6.80 -6.53
C SER A 75 0.67 7.92 -5.48
N CYS A 76 1.68 8.80 -5.48
CA CYS A 76 1.70 9.96 -4.57
C CYS A 76 0.50 10.90 -4.79
N ILE A 77 0.20 11.24 -6.05
CA ILE A 77 -0.93 12.10 -6.39
C ILE A 77 -2.25 11.41 -6.03
N PHE A 78 -2.37 10.10 -6.30
CA PHE A 78 -3.57 9.33 -5.97
C PHE A 78 -3.82 9.28 -4.46
N ASN A 79 -2.79 8.98 -3.66
CA ASN A 79 -2.89 9.00 -2.21
C ASN A 79 -3.27 10.39 -1.67
N LEU A 80 -2.65 11.46 -2.19
CA LEU A 80 -3.03 12.83 -1.82
C LEU A 80 -4.47 13.15 -2.23
N SER A 81 -4.92 12.68 -3.38
CA SER A 81 -6.29 12.89 -3.84
C SER A 81 -7.32 12.17 -2.97
N ILE A 82 -7.02 10.96 -2.49
CA ILE A 82 -7.86 10.24 -1.53
C ILE A 82 -7.97 11.05 -0.24
N LEU A 83 -6.85 11.56 0.28
CA LEU A 83 -6.83 12.39 1.49
C LEU A 83 -7.66 13.67 1.29
N ALA A 84 -7.50 14.35 0.15
CA ALA A 84 -8.26 15.54 -0.18
C ALA A 84 -9.77 15.28 -0.27
N VAL A 85 -10.17 14.14 -0.87
CA VAL A 85 -11.57 13.71 -0.90
C VAL A 85 -12.06 13.42 0.52
N LEU A 86 -11.26 12.72 1.34
CA LEU A 86 -11.61 12.41 2.72
C LEU A 86 -11.84 13.69 3.54
N ASP A 87 -10.98 14.70 3.39
CA ASP A 87 -11.11 16.01 4.04
C ASP A 87 -12.40 16.75 3.63
N ILE A 88 -12.84 16.61 2.37
CA ILE A 88 -14.11 17.20 1.91
C ILE A 88 -15.30 16.55 2.63
N PHE A 89 -15.27 15.23 2.85
CA PHE A 89 -16.34 14.49 3.54
C PHE A 89 -16.27 14.61 5.08
N TYR A 90 -15.07 14.63 5.66
CA TYR A 90 -14.84 14.75 7.10
C TYR A 90 -14.57 16.21 7.49
N ARG A 91 -15.65 16.99 7.60
CA ARG A 91 -15.63 18.45 7.79
C ARG A 91 -15.28 18.96 9.20
N LYS A 92 -14.86 18.10 10.14
CA LYS A 92 -14.64 18.48 11.55
C LYS A 92 -13.22 18.96 11.83
N GLU A 93 -12.21 18.39 11.17
CA GLU A 93 -10.78 18.74 11.25
C GLU A 93 -10.07 18.13 10.02
N PRO A 94 -9.03 18.77 9.44
CA PRO A 94 -8.24 18.14 8.39
C PRO A 94 -7.66 16.81 8.90
N VAL A 95 -7.78 15.73 8.12
CA VAL A 95 -7.31 14.39 8.47
C VAL A 95 -5.81 14.39 8.77
N LEU A 96 -5.05 15.26 8.07
CA LEU A 96 -3.63 15.50 8.32
C LEU A 96 -3.34 16.11 9.71
N THR A 97 -4.28 16.89 10.26
CA THR A 97 -4.16 17.51 11.59
C THR A 97 -4.73 16.61 12.69
N ALA A 98 -5.78 15.84 12.39
CA ALA A 98 -6.36 14.84 13.29
C ALA A 98 -5.44 13.62 13.50
N ALA A 99 -4.56 13.33 12.53
CA ALA A 99 -3.46 12.39 12.65
C ALA A 99 -2.36 12.91 13.61
N GLY A 100 -2.68 13.04 14.90
CA GLY A 100 -1.72 13.46 15.92
C GLY A 100 -0.49 12.54 16.01
N ASN A 101 0.48 12.92 16.85
CA ASN A 101 1.85 12.35 17.01
C ASN A 101 1.95 10.80 17.09
N ARG A 102 0.85 10.09 17.34
CA ARG A 102 0.74 8.63 17.38
C ARG A 102 0.71 7.95 15.99
N TYR A 103 0.43 8.69 14.91
CA TYR A 103 0.34 8.14 13.55
C TYR A 103 1.56 8.43 12.67
N ILE A 104 2.59 9.06 13.23
CA ILE A 104 3.83 9.39 12.51
C ILE A 104 4.62 8.13 12.12
N LEU A 105 4.76 7.17 13.04
CA LEU A 105 5.42 5.89 12.76
C LEU A 105 4.72 5.10 11.64
N PRO A 106 3.37 5.00 11.62
CA PRO A 106 2.60 4.52 10.48
C PRO A 106 2.87 5.25 9.16
N ALA A 107 2.88 6.58 9.19
CA ALA A 107 3.09 7.38 7.99
C ALA A 107 4.48 7.14 7.39
N PHE A 108 5.52 7.06 8.22
CA PHE A 108 6.87 6.73 7.76
C PHE A 108 6.98 5.35 7.12
N LEU A 109 6.30 4.34 7.69
CA LEU A 109 6.30 2.98 7.16
C LEU A 109 5.45 2.81 5.89
N GLY A 110 4.40 3.61 5.71
CA GLY A 110 3.58 3.59 4.49
C GLY A 110 4.17 4.37 3.32
N ILE A 111 5.18 5.22 3.56
CA ILE A 111 5.95 5.91 2.52
C ILE A 111 7.09 5.03 1.97
N LEU A 112 7.48 3.98 2.71
CA LEU A 112 8.50 3.00 2.31
C LEU A 112 7.88 1.86 1.48
#